data_AF-A0A379ZX02-F1
#
_entry.id   AF-A0A379ZX02-F1
#
_cell.length_a   1.000
_cell.length_b   1.000
_cell.length_c   1.000
_cell.angle_alpha   90.00
_cell.angle_beta   90.00
_cell.angle_gamma   90.00
#
_symmetry.space_group_name_H-M   'P 1'
#
loop_
_entity.id
_entity.type
_entity.pdbx_description
1 polymer ?
#
loop_
_entity_poly.entity_id
_entity_poly.type
_entity_poly.pdbx_seq_one_letter_code
_entity_poly.pdbx_strand_id
1 'polypeptide(L)'
;MSNHLLLQCDNLCKTYQEGNLHTDVLRNVSFAMQQGEMMAIVGSSGSGKSTLLHLLGGLDSPTSGEVIFKGESLNAMSSAAKAELRNRQLGFIYQFHHLLPDFTALENAAMPLLIGGAKPAQAQEKAREMLAAVGLEKRSKHRPSELFRRRASARGDRPCAGQQPGAGAGGRTDR
;
A
#
# COMPACT_ATOMS: atom_id res chain seq x y z
N MET A 1 24.26 10.58 20.02
CA MET A 1 23.27 10.11 19.02
C MET A 1 22.52 11.36 18.56
N SER A 2 23.00 12.01 17.50
CA SER A 2 22.36 13.24 17.02
C SER A 2 21.07 12.84 16.29
N ASN A 3 19.93 13.17 16.88
CA ASN A 3 18.62 12.87 16.31
C ASN A 3 18.43 13.78 15.08
N HIS A 4 18.55 13.20 13.89
CA HIS A 4 18.43 13.95 12.65
C HIS A 4 16.96 14.03 12.26
N LEU A 5 16.45 15.25 12.16
CA LEU A 5 15.11 15.51 11.67
C LEU A 5 14.98 14.99 10.24
N LEU A 6 14.06 14.04 10.02
CA LEU A 6 13.88 13.40 8.73
C LEU A 6 12.76 14.06 7.93
N LEU A 7 11.64 14.32 8.60
CA LEU A 7 10.44 14.89 8.01
C LEU A 7 9.86 15.95 8.95
N GLN A 8 9.46 17.08 8.41
CA GLN A 8 8.79 18.15 9.14
C GLN A 8 7.64 18.69 8.31
N CYS A 9 6.53 18.99 8.97
CA CYS A 9 5.36 19.63 8.41
C CYS A 9 5.09 20.90 9.20
N ASP A 10 5.00 22.01 8.49
CA ASP A 10 4.72 23.32 9.08
C ASP A 10 3.42 23.87 8.50
N ASN A 11 2.39 23.95 9.36
CA ASN A 11 1.10 24.56 9.09
C ASN A 11 0.45 24.04 7.80
N LEU A 12 0.58 22.73 7.55
CA LEU A 12 0.18 22.09 6.31
C LEU A 12 -1.33 22.15 6.12
N CYS A 13 -1.77 22.70 4.99
CA CYS A 13 -3.17 22.81 4.61
C CYS A 13 -3.42 22.25 3.21
N LYS A 14 -4.62 21.70 3.01
CA LYS A 14 -5.06 21.22 1.70
C LYS A 14 -6.55 21.46 1.53
N THR A 15 -6.86 22.20 0.47
CA THR A 15 -8.22 22.47 0.00
C THR A 15 -8.34 21.97 -1.42
N TYR A 16 -9.36 21.16 -1.69
CA TYR A 16 -9.74 20.80 -3.06
C TYR A 16 -10.83 21.74 -3.55
N GLN A 17 -10.70 22.16 -4.80
CA GLN A 17 -11.68 23.02 -5.47
C GLN A 17 -12.29 22.26 -6.65
N GLU A 18 -13.60 22.02 -6.60
CA GLU A 18 -14.38 21.45 -7.69
C GLU A 18 -15.48 22.44 -8.09
N GLY A 19 -15.22 23.18 -9.17
CA GLY A 19 -16.08 24.30 -9.58
C GLY A 19 -16.15 25.38 -8.48
N ASN A 20 -17.35 25.59 -7.94
CA ASN A 20 -17.60 26.55 -6.85
C ASN A 20 -17.49 25.93 -5.45
N LEU A 21 -17.28 24.61 -5.35
CA LEU A 21 -17.18 23.92 -4.07
C LEU A 21 -15.74 23.94 -3.57
N HIS A 22 -15.52 24.49 -2.39
CA HIS A 22 -14.25 24.42 -1.67
C HIS A 22 -14.37 23.43 -0.52
N THR A 23 -13.52 22.40 -0.51
CA THR A 23 -13.47 21.40 0.56
C THR A 23 -12.11 21.42 1.24
N ASP A 24 -12.07 21.95 2.46
CA ASP A 24 -10.88 21.95 3.31
C ASP A 24 -10.68 20.57 3.94
N VAL A 25 -9.70 19.83 3.44
CA VAL A 25 -9.38 18.46 3.89
C VAL A 25 -8.36 18.46 5.02
N LEU A 26 -7.35 19.34 4.96
CA LEU A 26 -6.34 19.49 6.03
C LEU A 26 -6.26 20.94 6.48
N ARG A 27 -6.19 21.14 7.80
CA ARG A 27 -6.20 22.45 8.43
C ARG A 27 -5.03 22.56 9.42
N ASN A 28 -4.01 23.35 9.06
CA ASN A 28 -2.86 23.69 9.91
C ASN A 28 -2.21 22.50 10.63
N VAL A 29 -1.89 21.44 9.89
CA VAL A 29 -1.23 20.26 10.48
C VAL A 29 0.27 20.52 10.61
N SER A 30 0.79 20.47 11.84
CA SER A 30 2.22 20.62 12.12
C SER A 30 2.75 19.47 12.97
N PHE A 31 3.83 18.83 12.53
CA PHE A 31 4.54 17.81 13.28
C PHE A 31 5.93 17.56 12.69
N ALA A 32 6.79 16.88 13.45
CA ALA A 32 8.13 16.49 13.05
C ALA A 32 8.34 14.99 13.33
N MET A 33 9.14 14.33 12.49
CA MET A 33 9.52 12.93 12.63
C MET A 33 11.03 12.80 12.45
N GLN A 34 11.65 12.07 13.37
CA GLN A 34 13.09 11.84 13.41
C GLN A 34 13.46 10.60 12.59
N GLN A 35 14.72 10.51 12.18
CA GLN A 35 15.20 9.33 11.48
C GLN A 35 15.10 8.07 12.37
N GLY A 36 14.51 7.00 11.82
CA GLY A 36 14.31 5.74 12.55
C GLY A 36 13.07 5.71 13.46
N GLU A 37 12.32 6.81 13.52
CA GLU A 37 11.06 6.87 14.23
C GLU A 37 9.94 6.18 13.44
N MET A 38 9.01 5.55 14.17
CA MET A 38 7.79 4.99 13.62
C MET A 38 6.59 5.81 14.10
N MET A 39 5.83 6.37 13.16
CA MET A 39 4.64 7.17 13.44
C MET A 39 3.40 6.49 12.86
N ALA A 40 2.31 6.49 13.64
CA ALA A 40 1.01 6.00 13.22
C ALA A 40 -0.01 7.15 13.18
N ILE A 41 -0.75 7.25 12.07
CA ILE A 41 -1.81 8.25 11.89
C ILE A 41 -3.16 7.53 11.97
N VAL A 42 -3.98 7.92 12.94
CA VAL A 42 -5.29 7.30 13.20
C VAL A 42 -6.39 8.37 13.10
N GLY A 43 -7.55 8.01 12.55
CA GLY A 43 -8.67 8.92 12.38
C GLY A 43 -9.83 8.30 11.60
N SER A 44 -11.01 8.90 11.69
CA SER A 44 -12.24 8.45 11.01
C SER A 44 -12.08 8.41 9.49
N SER A 45 -12.89 7.60 8.79
CA SER A 45 -12.93 7.66 7.32
C SER A 45 -13.25 9.08 6.86
N GLY A 46 -12.55 9.57 5.83
CA GLY A 46 -12.69 10.94 5.34
C GLY A 46 -11.92 12.03 6.10
N SER A 47 -11.21 11.71 7.19
CA SER A 47 -10.45 12.70 7.97
C SER A 47 -9.18 13.26 7.30
N GLY A 48 -8.97 13.03 6.01
CA GLY A 48 -7.79 13.53 5.28
C GLY A 48 -6.49 12.73 5.44
N LYS A 49 -6.49 11.54 6.06
CA LYS A 49 -5.26 10.72 6.27
C LYS A 49 -4.51 10.40 4.99
N SER A 50 -5.21 9.90 3.97
CA SER A 50 -4.60 9.57 2.69
C SER A 50 -4.06 10.83 2.00
N THR A 51 -4.80 11.94 2.09
CA THR A 51 -4.34 13.25 1.62
C THR A 51 -3.06 13.68 2.31
N LEU A 52 -2.98 13.56 3.64
CA LEU A 52 -1.77 13.86 4.39
C LEU A 52 -0.61 13.00 3.88
N LEU A 53 -0.77 11.68 3.81
CA LEU A 53 0.27 10.77 3.30
C LEU A 53 0.72 11.10 1.87
N HIS A 54 -0.19 11.54 1.00
CA HIS A 54 0.18 11.98 -0.36
C HIS A 54 1.05 13.24 -0.36
N LEU A 55 0.74 14.21 0.50
CA LEU A 55 1.53 15.43 0.63
C LEU A 55 2.92 15.13 1.22
N LEU A 56 2.98 14.30 2.27
CA LEU A 56 4.25 13.84 2.85
C LEU A 56 5.10 13.08 1.83
N GLY A 57 4.46 12.31 0.96
CA GLY A 57 5.12 11.57 -0.11
C GLY A 57 5.52 12.40 -1.33
N GLY A 58 5.20 13.70 -1.35
CA GLY A 58 5.39 14.55 -2.52
C GLY A 58 4.64 14.07 -3.77
N LEU A 59 3.51 13.37 -3.59
CA LEU A 59 2.60 12.92 -4.65
C LEU A 59 1.57 14.00 -5.01
N ASP A 60 1.27 14.88 -4.06
CA ASP A 60 0.40 16.05 -4.23
C ASP A 60 1.10 17.28 -3.61
N SER A 61 0.64 18.48 -3.93
CA SER A 61 1.16 19.73 -3.38
C SER A 61 0.15 20.32 -2.38
N PRO A 62 0.59 20.87 -1.24
CA PRO A 62 -0.32 21.52 -0.31
C PRO A 62 -0.86 22.83 -0.88
N THR A 63 -2.01 23.27 -0.38
CA THR A 63 -2.57 24.58 -0.71
C THR A 63 -1.81 25.70 0.00
N SER A 64 -1.37 25.44 1.24
CA SER A 64 -0.46 26.29 2.01
C SER A 64 0.30 25.47 3.05
N GLY A 65 1.34 26.07 3.62
CA GLY A 65 2.29 25.38 4.49
C GLY A 65 3.33 24.58 3.70
N GLU A 66 4.17 23.86 4.41
CA GLU A 66 5.37 23.24 3.84
C GLU A 66 5.61 21.84 4.38
N VAL A 67 6.13 20.98 3.50
CA VAL A 67 6.70 19.69 3.88
C VAL A 67 8.20 19.75 3.63
N ILE A 68 8.98 19.49 4.66
CA ILE A 68 10.45 19.52 4.64
C ILE A 68 10.95 18.09 4.84
N PHE A 69 11.75 17.60 3.91
CA PHE A 69 12.38 16.29 3.97
C PHE A 69 13.90 16.45 4.02
N LYS A 70 14.54 15.96 5.08
CA LYS A 70 15.99 16.09 5.34
C LYS A 70 16.51 17.53 5.19
N GLY A 71 15.72 18.51 5.62
CA GLY A 71 16.07 19.93 5.53
C GLY A 71 15.76 20.61 4.19
N GLU A 72 15.25 19.87 3.21
CA GLU A 72 14.84 20.42 1.90
C GLU A 72 13.31 20.51 1.79
N SER A 73 12.82 21.67 1.37
CA SER A 73 11.40 21.87 1.09
C SER A 73 10.96 21.06 -0.13
N LEU A 74 10.00 20.16 0.06
CA LEU A 74 9.36 19.45 -1.06
C LEU A 74 8.60 20.43 -1.95
N ASN A 75 8.03 21.50 -1.39
CA ASN A 75 7.25 22.46 -2.16
C ASN A 75 8.10 23.18 -3.21
N ALA A 76 9.35 23.49 -2.87
CA ALA A 76 10.29 24.18 -3.75
C ALA A 76 10.96 23.27 -4.80
N MET A 77 10.85 21.95 -4.66
CA MET A 77 11.44 21.00 -5.61
C MET A 77 10.71 20.99 -6.96
N SER A 78 11.47 20.85 -8.04
CA SER A 78 10.93 20.56 -9.36
C SER A 78 10.22 19.20 -9.40
N SER A 79 9.34 19.00 -10.37
CA SER A 79 8.65 17.72 -10.58
C SER A 79 9.63 16.56 -10.77
N ALA A 80 10.75 16.79 -11.47
CA ALA A 80 11.81 15.81 -11.67
C ALA A 80 12.54 15.48 -10.37
N ALA A 81 12.90 16.49 -9.56
CA ALA A 81 13.54 16.27 -8.26
C ALA A 81 12.63 15.49 -7.30
N LYS A 82 11.32 15.80 -7.27
CA LYS A 82 10.33 15.03 -6.51
C LYS A 82 10.26 13.58 -6.99
N ALA A 83 10.33 13.34 -8.30
CA ALA A 83 10.30 11.99 -8.86
C ALA A 83 11.54 11.17 -8.47
N GLU A 84 12.73 11.79 -8.50
CA GLU A 84 13.96 11.15 -8.04
C GLU A 84 13.91 10.83 -6.54
N LEU A 85 13.45 11.78 -5.72
CA LEU A 85 13.26 11.57 -4.29
C LEU A 85 12.34 10.37 -4.02
N ARG A 86 11.18 10.32 -4.70
CA ARG A 86 10.22 9.21 -4.58
C ARG A 86 10.82 7.88 -5.04
N ASN A 87 11.69 7.90 -6.03
CA ASN A 87 12.32 6.67 -6.52
C ASN A 87 13.40 6.13 -5.56
N ARG A 88 14.13 7.03 -4.90
CA ARG A 88 15.34 6.67 -4.14
C ARG A 88 15.17 6.62 -2.64
N GLN A 89 14.25 7.40 -2.08
CA GLN A 89 14.18 7.63 -0.62
C GLN A 89 12.80 7.38 -0.01
N LEU A 90 11.75 7.30 -0.82
CA LEU A 90 10.39 7.04 -0.33
C LEU A 90 9.85 5.73 -0.91
N GLY A 91 9.16 4.95 -0.08
CA GLY A 91 8.47 3.73 -0.47
C GLY A 91 6.99 3.82 -0.10
N PHE A 92 6.11 3.40 -1.01
CA PHE A 92 4.67 3.42 -0.80
C PHE A 92 4.12 2.00 -0.78
N ILE A 93 3.36 1.69 0.26
CA ILE A 93 2.58 0.44 0.36
C ILE A 93 1.14 0.85 0.60
N TYR A 94 0.26 0.38 -0.27
CA TYR A 94 -1.16 0.72 -0.28
C TYR A 94 -2.00 -0.43 0.29
N GLN A 95 -3.22 -0.13 0.73
CA GLN A 95 -4.13 -1.13 1.30
C GLN A 95 -4.56 -2.18 0.26
N PHE A 96 -4.79 -1.78 -0.99
CA PHE A 96 -5.02 -2.69 -2.11
C PHE A 96 -3.72 -2.88 -2.90
N HIS A 97 -3.56 -4.06 -3.51
CA HIS A 97 -2.36 -4.37 -4.29
C HIS A 97 -2.39 -3.58 -5.60
N HIS A 98 -1.70 -2.43 -5.65
CA HIS A 98 -1.45 -1.66 -6.87
C HIS A 98 -0.32 -2.28 -7.71
N LEU A 99 -0.28 -3.62 -7.79
CA LEU A 99 0.63 -4.33 -8.69
C LEU A 99 0.10 -4.23 -10.12
N LEU A 100 1.00 -4.08 -11.06
CA LEU A 100 0.64 -4.10 -12.47
C LEU A 100 0.27 -5.54 -12.86
N PRO A 101 -0.97 -5.77 -13.34
CA PRO A 101 -1.53 -7.11 -13.51
C PRO A 101 -0.83 -7.92 -14.60
N ASP A 102 -0.27 -7.25 -15.60
CA ASP A 102 0.39 -7.88 -16.74
C ASP A 102 1.79 -8.40 -16.40
N PHE A 103 2.36 -7.93 -15.29
CA PHE A 103 3.73 -8.19 -14.86
C PHE A 103 3.76 -9.22 -13.74
N THR A 104 4.83 -10.01 -13.69
CA THR A 104 5.12 -10.94 -12.60
C THR A 104 5.48 -10.21 -11.31
N ALA A 105 5.48 -10.93 -10.17
CA ALA A 105 5.96 -10.39 -8.90
C ALA A 105 7.40 -9.84 -9.00
N LEU A 106 8.27 -10.55 -9.74
CA LEU A 106 9.67 -10.14 -9.97
C LEU A 106 9.74 -8.84 -10.75
N GLU A 107 8.96 -8.71 -11.82
CA GLU A 107 8.96 -7.52 -12.66
C GLU A 107 8.39 -6.30 -11.90
N ASN A 108 7.31 -6.49 -11.13
CA ASN A 108 6.77 -5.44 -10.25
C ASN A 108 7.81 -4.98 -9.21
N ALA A 109 8.54 -5.92 -8.60
CA ALA A 109 9.58 -5.61 -7.62
C ALA A 109 10.83 -4.96 -8.25
N ALA A 110 11.16 -5.31 -9.50
CA ALA A 110 12.30 -4.74 -10.22
C ALA A 110 12.01 -3.34 -10.80
N MET A 111 10.74 -3.02 -11.06
CA MET A 111 10.35 -1.81 -11.78
C MET A 111 10.86 -0.50 -11.16
N PRO A 112 10.81 -0.28 -9.84
CA PRO A 112 11.38 0.94 -9.25
C PRO A 112 12.88 1.09 -9.53
N LEU A 113 13.64 -0.01 -9.53
CA LEU A 113 15.08 0.01 -9.82
C LEU A 113 15.34 0.33 -11.30
N LEU A 114 14.53 -0.20 -12.20
CA LEU A 114 14.61 0.09 -13.63
C LEU A 114 14.30 1.57 -13.93
N ILE A 115 13.24 2.11 -13.31
CA ILE A 115 12.88 3.54 -13.41
C ILE A 115 14.02 4.42 -12.87
N GLY A 116 14.71 3.96 -11.81
CA GLY A 116 15.90 4.62 -11.25
C GLY A 116 17.18 4.50 -12.08
N GLY A 117 17.12 3.84 -13.25
CA GLY A 117 18.25 3.69 -14.18
C GLY A 117 19.16 2.49 -13.93
N ALA A 118 18.78 1.54 -13.08
CA ALA A 118 19.56 0.32 -12.87
C ALA A 118 19.56 -0.57 -14.13
N LYS A 119 20.68 -1.27 -14.37
CA LYS A 119 20.76 -2.25 -15.46
C LYS A 119 19.77 -3.40 -15.22
N PRO A 120 19.12 -3.95 -16.26
CA PRO A 120 18.10 -5.00 -16.10
C PRO A 120 18.54 -6.19 -15.24
N ALA A 121 19.75 -6.70 -15.47
CA ALA A 121 20.28 -7.82 -14.70
C ALA A 121 20.43 -7.50 -13.20
N GLN A 122 20.90 -6.30 -12.86
CA GLN A 122 21.07 -5.86 -11.47
C GLN A 122 19.72 -5.62 -10.78
N ALA A 123 18.76 -5.05 -11.51
CA ALA A 123 17.41 -4.82 -11.00
C ALA A 123 16.71 -6.15 -10.68
N GLN A 124 16.82 -7.14 -11.58
CA GLN A 124 16.24 -8.46 -11.38
C GLN A 124 16.87 -9.21 -10.20
N GLU A 125 18.19 -9.11 -10.02
CA GLU A 125 18.87 -9.76 -8.89
C GLU A 125 18.38 -9.21 -7.55
N LYS A 126 18.43 -7.87 -7.39
CA LYS A 126 17.93 -7.20 -6.19
C LYS A 126 16.45 -7.46 -5.93
N ALA A 127 15.63 -7.48 -6.98
CA ALA A 127 14.22 -7.82 -6.85
C ALA A 127 14.01 -9.25 -6.34
N ARG A 128 14.84 -10.20 -6.78
CA ARG A 128 14.80 -11.59 -6.29
C ARG A 128 15.17 -11.66 -4.81
N GLU A 129 16.23 -10.97 -4.40
CA GLU A 129 16.64 -10.88 -2.99
C GLU A 129 15.52 -10.32 -2.11
N MET A 130 14.89 -9.22 -2.54
CA MET A 130 13.77 -8.61 -1.82
C MET A 130 12.56 -9.56 -1.73
N LEU A 131 12.23 -10.26 -2.82
CA LEU A 131 11.15 -11.27 -2.81
C LEU A 131 11.49 -12.45 -1.90
N ALA A 132 12.74 -12.87 -1.81
CA ALA A 132 13.18 -13.90 -0.88
C ALA A 132 13.04 -13.44 0.58
N ALA A 133 13.41 -12.20 0.89
CA ALA A 133 13.28 -11.62 2.23
C ALA A 133 11.83 -11.60 2.74
N VAL A 134 10.85 -11.46 1.84
CA VAL A 134 9.42 -11.50 2.18
C VAL A 134 8.75 -12.87 1.95
N GLY A 135 9.53 -13.91 1.63
CA GLY A 135 9.03 -15.28 1.47
C GLY A 135 8.26 -15.56 0.16
N LEU A 136 8.41 -14.70 -0.86
CA LEU A 136 7.72 -14.81 -2.15
C LEU A 136 8.60 -15.32 -3.31
N GLU A 137 9.82 -15.76 -3.05
CA GLU A 137 10.76 -16.24 -4.08
C GLU A 137 10.16 -17.31 -5.01
N LYS A 138 9.53 -18.34 -4.45
CA LYS A 138 8.88 -19.43 -5.20
C LYS A 138 7.73 -18.94 -6.08
N ARG A 139 7.24 -17.72 -5.85
CA ARG A 139 6.17 -17.10 -6.61
C ARG A 139 6.62 -15.90 -7.44
N SER A 140 7.93 -15.69 -7.59
CA SER A 140 8.52 -14.61 -8.38
C SER A 140 7.96 -14.51 -9.82
N LYS A 141 7.65 -15.64 -10.45
CA LYS A 141 7.11 -15.72 -11.82
C LYS A 141 5.59 -15.63 -11.92
N HIS A 142 4.88 -15.59 -10.80
CA HIS A 142 3.42 -15.49 -10.81
C HIS A 142 2.98 -14.05 -11.05
N ARG A 143 1.87 -13.90 -11.79
CA ARG A 143 1.18 -12.61 -11.90
C ARG A 143 0.38 -12.31 -10.63
N PRO A 144 0.02 -11.05 -10.36
CA PRO A 144 -0.79 -10.67 -9.20
C PRO A 144 -2.05 -11.53 -9.01
N SER A 145 -2.78 -11.82 -10.10
CA SER A 145 -3.97 -12.68 -10.08
C SER A 145 -3.70 -14.11 -9.60
N GLU A 146 -2.47 -14.60 -9.74
CA GLU A 146 -2.03 -15.93 -9.31
C GLU A 146 -1.45 -15.92 -7.90
N LEU A 147 -0.87 -14.78 -7.46
CA LEU A 147 -0.38 -14.58 -6.09
C LEU A 147 -1.51 -14.61 -5.07
N PHE A 148 -2.63 -13.94 -5.40
CA PHE A 148 -3.79 -13.80 -4.52
C PHE A 148 -4.82 -14.91 -4.71
N ARG A 149 -4.64 -15.81 -5.69
CA ARG A 149 -5.45 -17.01 -5.83
C ARG A 149 -5.22 -17.89 -4.61
N ARG A 150 -6.13 -17.79 -3.63
CA ARG A 150 -6.21 -18.73 -2.51
C ARG A 150 -6.31 -20.14 -3.10
N ARG A 151 -5.41 -21.04 -2.74
CA ARG A 151 -5.62 -22.48 -3.00
C ARG A 151 -6.97 -22.82 -2.35
N ALA A 152 -7.93 -23.30 -3.14
CA ALA A 152 -9.00 -24.11 -2.59
C ALA A 152 -8.31 -25.25 -1.84
N SER A 153 -8.38 -25.22 -0.52
CA SER A 153 -7.94 -26.35 0.29
C SER A 153 -8.81 -27.52 -0.13
N ALA A 154 -8.19 -28.54 -0.73
CA ALA A 154 -8.80 -29.84 -0.93
C ALA A 154 -9.14 -30.42 0.45
N ARG A 155 -10.31 -30.07 0.99
CA ARG A 155 -10.93 -30.85 2.06
C ARG A 155 -11.55 -32.05 1.37
N GLY A 156 -10.95 -33.21 1.62
CA GLY A 156 -11.41 -34.48 1.07
C GLY A 156 -12.89 -34.72 1.37
N ASP A 157 -13.61 -35.09 0.34
CA ASP A 157 -14.89 -35.76 0.45
C ASP A 157 -14.69 -37.03 1.28
N ARG A 158 -15.17 -37.00 2.53
CA ARG A 158 -15.48 -38.23 3.25
C ARG A 158 -16.84 -38.70 2.75
N PRO A 159 -17.01 -39.97 2.38
CA PRO A 159 -18.33 -40.50 2.09
C PRO A 159 -19.09 -40.61 3.43
N CYS A 160 -20.22 -39.89 3.54
CA CYS A 160 -21.18 -40.10 4.62
C CYS A 160 -21.86 -41.46 4.42
N ALA A 161 -21.27 -42.51 4.99
CA ALA A 161 -21.91 -43.79 5.17
C ALA A 161 -22.69 -43.79 6.50
N GLY A 162 -23.98 -44.15 6.41
CA GLY A 162 -24.68 -44.87 7.46
C GLY A 162 -25.62 -44.07 8.37
N GLN A 163 -26.91 -44.04 8.01
CA GLN A 163 -27.96 -44.43 8.97
C GLN A 163 -29.32 -44.68 8.29
N GLN A 164 -29.71 -45.95 8.28
CA GLN A 164 -31.06 -46.47 8.39
C GLN A 164 -30.95 -47.77 9.23
N PRO A 165 -32.03 -48.35 9.77
CA PRO A 165 -33.41 -47.86 9.96
C PRO A 165 -33.94 -48.11 11.40
N GLY A 166 -35.16 -47.67 11.72
CA GLY A 166 -35.88 -48.26 12.86
C GLY A 166 -37.09 -47.49 13.40
N ALA A 167 -38.29 -48.00 13.07
CA ALA A 167 -39.54 -48.02 13.84
C ALA A 167 -40.14 -46.69 14.38
N GLY A 168 -41.42 -46.39 14.28
CA GLY A 168 -42.59 -47.13 13.81
C GLY A 168 -43.88 -46.46 14.32
N ALA A 169 -44.98 -46.73 13.62
CA ALA A 169 -46.37 -46.78 14.07
C ALA A 169 -47.18 -45.48 14.36
N GLY A 170 -48.36 -45.44 13.70
CA GLY A 170 -49.61 -44.80 14.16
C GLY A 170 -49.92 -43.45 13.51
N GLY A 171 -50.99 -43.22 12.73
CA GLY A 171 -52.16 -44.01 12.37
C GLY A 171 -53.30 -43.06 11.93
N ARG A 172 -54.26 -43.57 11.11
CA ARG A 172 -55.64 -43.06 10.88
C ARG A 172 -55.78 -41.66 10.23
N THR A 173 -56.76 -41.27 9.42
CA THR A 173 -57.96 -41.82 8.75
C THR A 173 -58.50 -40.67 7.88
N ASP A 174 -59.09 -41.00 6.72
CA ASP A 174 -60.19 -40.33 5.99
C ASP A 174 -60.37 -38.79 6.03
N ARG A 175 -60.25 -38.16 4.86
CA ARG A 175 -61.35 -37.53 4.10
C ARG A 175 -60.89 -37.03 2.73
#